data_AF-A0A0D6E0Z8-F1
#
_entry.id   AF-A0A0D6E0Z8-F1
#
_cell.length_a   1.000
_cell.length_b   1.000
_cell.length_c   1.000
_cell.angle_alpha   90.00
_cell.angle_beta   90.00
_cell.angle_gamma   90.00
#
_symmetry.space_group_name_H-M   'P 1'
#
loop_
_entity.id
_entity.type
_entity.pdbx_description
1 polymer ?
#
loop_
_entity_poly.entity_id
_entity_poly.type
_entity_poly.pdbx_seq_one_letter_code
_entity_poly.pdbx_strand_id
1 'polypeptide(L)'
;SQLSQFMDQTNPLSEITHKRRVSALGPGGLTRERAGFEVRDVHPTHYGRVCPIETPEGPNIGLINSLALYAHLNEYGFLETPYRKVVDSKVTDQIDYLSAIEEGRYVIAQANAAVAADGSLTDELVSSREAGETLMVTPDRIQYMDVAPSQIVSVAASLIPFLEHDDANRALMGSNMQRQAVPCLRPEKAVVGTGIERTVAVDSGTTVQAFRGGVVDYVDAGRIVIRVNDDEAV
;
A
#
# COMPACT_ATOMS: atom_id res chain seq x y z
N SER A 1 10.29 13.96 -21.43
CA SER A 1 11.01 12.92 -20.65
C SER A 1 10.19 11.64 -20.68
N GLN A 2 10.79 10.44 -20.73
CA GLN A 2 10.06 9.16 -20.69
C GLN A 2 9.24 8.97 -19.39
N LEU A 3 9.65 9.66 -18.32
CA LEU A 3 8.96 9.66 -17.03
C LEU A 3 7.84 10.71 -16.94
N SER A 4 7.78 11.65 -17.88
CA SER A 4 6.69 12.63 -17.98
C SER A 4 5.64 12.09 -18.93
N GLN A 5 4.64 11.41 -18.38
CA GLN A 5 3.59 10.73 -19.13
C GLN A 5 2.26 11.49 -19.02
N PHE A 6 1.36 11.27 -19.98
CA PHE A 6 -0.02 11.71 -19.82
C PHE A 6 -0.65 10.93 -18.67
N MET A 7 -1.25 11.65 -17.72
CA MET A 7 -1.90 11.03 -16.56
C MET A 7 -3.05 10.15 -17.02
N ASP A 8 -3.18 8.98 -16.39
CA ASP A 8 -4.28 8.07 -16.65
C ASP A 8 -5.43 8.51 -15.74
N GLN A 9 -6.53 8.92 -16.36
CA GLN A 9 -7.66 9.57 -15.68
C GLN A 9 -8.97 8.84 -15.98
N THR A 10 -8.89 7.56 -16.36
CA THR A 10 -10.07 6.76 -16.70
C THR A 10 -11.03 6.66 -15.51
N ASN A 11 -10.48 6.47 -14.31
CA ASN A 11 -11.22 6.45 -13.05
C ASN A 11 -10.30 6.89 -11.88
N PRO A 12 -10.85 7.17 -10.68
CA PRO A 12 -10.06 7.62 -9.53
C PRO A 12 -8.92 6.68 -9.13
N LEU A 13 -9.11 5.36 -9.27
CA LEU A 13 -8.08 4.38 -8.97
C LEU A 13 -6.92 4.44 -9.96
N SER A 14 -7.21 4.61 -11.26
CA SER A 14 -6.19 4.72 -12.28
C SER A 14 -5.27 5.92 -12.03
N GLU A 15 -5.85 7.05 -11.63
CA GLU A 15 -5.13 8.26 -11.29
C GLU A 15 -4.20 8.05 -10.07
N ILE A 16 -4.73 7.55 -8.95
CA ILE A 16 -3.94 7.38 -7.74
C ILE A 16 -2.83 6.34 -7.92
N THR A 17 -3.10 5.24 -8.63
CA THR A 17 -2.08 4.23 -8.94
C THR A 17 -1.00 4.81 -9.85
N HIS A 18 -1.36 5.61 -10.86
CA HIS A 18 -0.36 6.19 -11.76
C HIS A 18 0.58 7.13 -10.98
N LYS A 19 0.05 7.94 -10.05
CA LYS A 19 0.87 8.80 -9.17
C LYS A 19 1.81 8.02 -8.24
N ARG A 20 1.44 6.79 -7.86
CA ARG A 20 2.22 5.90 -6.96
C ARG A 20 3.08 4.87 -7.71
N ARG A 21 3.28 5.03 -9.01
CA ARG A 21 4.04 4.11 -9.86
C ARG A 21 5.53 4.37 -9.78
N VAL A 22 6.31 3.30 -9.68
CA VAL A 22 7.79 3.32 -9.74
C VAL A 22 8.23 2.65 -11.05
N SER A 23 9.19 3.27 -11.75
CA SER A 23 9.72 2.80 -13.02
C SER A 23 11.23 2.66 -12.95
N ALA A 24 11.74 1.47 -13.29
CA ALA A 24 13.17 1.24 -13.49
C ALA A 24 13.66 1.72 -14.87
N LEU A 25 12.73 2.09 -15.77
CA LEU A 25 13.01 2.63 -17.09
C LEU A 25 13.18 4.15 -17.03
N GLY A 26 14.06 4.71 -17.87
CA GLY A 26 14.25 6.16 -18.01
C GLY A 26 15.72 6.56 -18.11
N PRO A 27 16.03 7.87 -18.16
CA PRO A 27 17.40 8.35 -18.13
C PRO A 27 18.15 7.84 -16.89
N GLY A 28 19.28 7.16 -17.08
CA GLY A 28 20.05 6.54 -15.99
C GLY A 28 19.48 5.21 -15.46
N GLY A 29 18.34 4.76 -15.99
CA GLY A 29 17.72 3.49 -15.66
C GLY A 29 18.06 2.37 -16.65
N LEU A 30 17.27 1.29 -16.57
CA LEU A 30 17.39 0.13 -17.45
C LEU A 30 16.68 0.37 -18.80
N THR A 31 17.12 -0.33 -19.83
CA THR A 31 16.36 -0.47 -21.08
C THR A 31 15.70 -1.84 -21.12
N ARG A 32 14.57 -1.97 -21.83
CA ARG A 32 13.81 -3.23 -21.93
C ARG A 32 14.66 -4.42 -22.41
N GLU A 33 15.57 -4.15 -23.34
CA GLU A 33 16.48 -5.15 -23.94
C GLU A 33 17.62 -5.58 -23.02
N ARG A 34 18.04 -4.70 -22.09
CA ARG A 34 19.12 -4.98 -21.13
C ARG A 34 18.61 -5.51 -19.80
N ALA A 35 17.32 -5.40 -19.53
CA ALA A 35 16.69 -5.91 -18.33
C ALA A 35 16.53 -7.43 -18.39
N GLY A 36 17.48 -8.14 -17.78
CA GLY A 36 17.46 -9.59 -17.60
C GLY A 36 16.38 -10.06 -16.62
N PHE A 37 16.38 -11.37 -16.33
CA PHE A 37 15.42 -12.00 -15.42
C PHE A 37 15.58 -11.49 -13.97
N GLU A 38 16.81 -11.40 -13.47
CA GLU A 38 17.13 -11.06 -12.08
C GLU A 38 16.55 -9.72 -11.62
N VAL A 39 16.50 -8.73 -12.50
CA VAL A 39 15.97 -7.38 -12.19
C VAL A 39 14.45 -7.29 -12.29
N ARG A 40 13.81 -8.28 -12.90
CA ARG A 40 12.34 -8.36 -13.05
C ARG A 40 11.70 -9.23 -11.97
N ASP A 41 12.49 -10.06 -11.31
CA ASP A 41 12.02 -10.98 -10.30
C ASP A 41 11.66 -10.25 -8.99
N VAL A 42 10.84 -10.89 -8.16
CA VAL A 42 10.40 -10.34 -6.89
C VAL A 42 11.48 -10.59 -5.83
N HIS A 43 12.11 -9.52 -5.37
CA HIS A 43 13.10 -9.61 -4.30
C HIS A 43 12.41 -9.59 -2.91
N PRO A 44 12.89 -10.34 -1.91
CA PRO A 44 12.31 -10.35 -0.56
C PRO A 44 12.19 -8.96 0.10
N THR A 45 13.11 -8.04 -0.21
CA THR A 45 13.08 -6.66 0.32
C THR A 45 11.93 -5.80 -0.24
N HIS A 46 11.24 -6.26 -1.29
CA HIS A 46 10.03 -5.59 -1.78
C HIS A 46 8.90 -5.63 -0.76
N TYR A 47 8.94 -6.56 0.20
CA TYR A 47 7.93 -6.69 1.23
C TYR A 47 7.64 -5.36 1.93
N GLY A 48 6.37 -4.93 1.94
CA GLY A 48 5.92 -3.68 2.55
C GLY A 48 6.32 -2.40 1.79
N ARG A 49 7.12 -2.49 0.72
CA ARG A 49 7.68 -1.35 -0.02
C ARG A 49 7.13 -1.25 -1.44
N VAL A 50 7.18 -2.35 -2.17
CA VAL A 50 6.75 -2.46 -3.56
C VAL A 50 5.79 -3.64 -3.66
N CYS A 51 4.65 -3.43 -4.28
CA CYS A 51 3.66 -4.50 -4.43
C CYS A 51 4.20 -5.60 -5.36
N PRO A 52 4.19 -6.88 -4.94
CA PRO A 52 4.66 -7.98 -5.77
C PRO A 52 3.66 -8.43 -6.84
N ILE A 53 2.39 -7.99 -6.73
CA ILE A 53 1.29 -8.41 -7.61
C ILE A 53 1.05 -7.40 -8.73
N GLU A 54 1.07 -6.10 -8.41
CA GLU A 54 0.70 -5.07 -9.38
C GLU A 54 1.89 -4.66 -10.24
N THR A 55 1.98 -5.30 -11.41
CA THR A 55 2.92 -4.96 -12.49
C THR A 55 2.22 -5.11 -13.85
N PRO A 56 2.60 -4.34 -14.89
CA PRO A 56 2.06 -4.54 -16.22
C PRO A 56 2.44 -5.91 -16.80
N GLU A 57 1.50 -6.52 -17.52
CA GLU A 57 1.78 -7.71 -18.31
C GLU A 57 2.67 -7.41 -19.52
N GLY A 58 3.36 -8.43 -20.02
CA GLY A 58 4.15 -8.35 -21.25
C GLY A 58 5.55 -7.75 -21.05
N PRO A 59 6.08 -6.96 -22.01
CA PRO A 59 7.51 -6.59 -22.03
C PRO A 59 8.01 -5.78 -20.83
N ASN A 60 7.10 -5.11 -20.09
CA ASN A 60 7.43 -4.25 -18.95
C ASN A 60 7.29 -4.95 -17.59
N ILE A 61 6.96 -6.24 -17.56
CA ILE A 61 6.83 -7.01 -16.31
C ILE A 61 8.08 -6.85 -15.42
N GLY A 62 7.85 -6.54 -14.15
CA GLY A 62 8.88 -6.32 -13.13
C GLY A 62 9.65 -5.00 -13.22
N LEU A 63 9.51 -4.25 -14.32
CA LEU A 63 10.21 -2.96 -14.54
C LEU A 63 9.37 -1.75 -14.15
N ILE A 64 8.06 -1.96 -14.03
CA ILE A 64 7.10 -0.99 -13.57
C ILE A 64 6.32 -1.65 -12.45
N ASN A 65 6.42 -1.10 -11.26
CA ASN A 65 5.73 -1.61 -10.08
C ASN A 65 4.99 -0.47 -9.38
N SER A 66 4.09 -0.82 -8.47
CA SER A 66 3.39 0.13 -7.61
C SER A 66 3.96 0.13 -6.20
N LEU A 67 3.98 1.29 -5.54
CA LEU A 67 4.25 1.36 -4.10
C LEU A 67 3.20 0.58 -3.31
N ALA A 68 3.64 -0.09 -2.26
CA ALA A 68 2.74 -0.71 -1.29
C ALA A 68 1.97 0.36 -0.48
N LEU A 69 0.95 -0.04 0.29
CA LEU A 69 0.04 0.88 0.98
C LEU A 69 0.78 1.87 1.91
N TYR A 70 1.58 1.35 2.84
CA TYR A 70 2.23 2.16 3.88
C TYR A 70 3.69 2.52 3.56
N ALA A 71 4.15 2.16 2.36
CA ALA A 71 5.49 2.50 1.90
C ALA A 71 5.64 4.03 1.76
N HIS A 72 6.77 4.55 2.21
CA HIS A 72 7.16 5.94 2.00
C HIS A 72 8.66 6.04 1.70
N LEU A 73 9.09 7.23 1.26
CA LEU A 73 10.50 7.52 0.98
C LEU A 73 11.11 8.27 2.16
N ASN A 74 12.33 7.90 2.52
CA ASN A 74 13.12 8.65 3.49
C ASN A 74 13.87 9.82 2.84
N GLU A 75 14.59 10.59 3.66
CA GLU A 75 15.35 11.78 3.21
C GLU A 75 16.42 11.45 2.16
N TYR A 76 16.90 10.21 2.11
CA TYR A 76 17.88 9.73 1.14
C TYR A 76 17.24 9.10 -0.12
N GLY A 77 15.92 8.98 -0.17
CA GLY A 77 15.19 8.36 -1.26
C GLY A 77 15.11 6.84 -1.21
N PHE A 78 15.41 6.20 -0.07
CA PHE A 78 15.15 4.78 0.13
C PHE A 78 13.71 4.53 0.56
N LEU A 79 13.19 3.37 0.17
CA LEU A 79 11.85 2.92 0.58
C LEU A 79 11.89 2.34 1.99
N GLU A 80 10.97 2.83 2.82
CA GLU A 80 10.76 2.41 4.19
C GLU A 80 9.33 1.92 4.36
N THR A 81 9.14 1.02 5.33
CA THR A 81 7.84 0.46 5.70
C THR A 81 7.73 0.47 7.23
N PRO A 82 6.52 0.70 7.79
CA PRO A 82 6.35 0.79 9.23
C PRO A 82 6.31 -0.58 9.88
N TYR A 83 6.87 -0.68 11.09
CA TYR A 83 6.76 -1.84 11.96
C TYR A 83 6.47 -1.40 13.39
N ARG A 84 5.73 -2.23 14.14
CA ARG A 84 5.51 -2.06 15.58
C ARG A 84 6.69 -2.62 16.35
N LYS A 85 7.21 -1.86 17.29
CA LYS A 85 8.33 -2.30 18.13
C LYS A 85 7.86 -3.31 19.18
N VAL A 86 8.63 -4.36 19.37
CA VAL A 86 8.40 -5.37 20.42
C VAL A 86 9.49 -5.26 21.47
N VAL A 87 9.09 -5.12 22.74
CA VAL A 87 9.98 -5.01 23.89
C VAL A 87 9.53 -6.02 24.94
N ASP A 88 10.45 -6.85 25.43
CA ASP A 88 10.16 -7.91 26.42
C ASP A 88 8.96 -8.79 26.02
N SER A 89 8.93 -9.22 24.74
CA SER A 89 7.84 -10.02 24.14
C SER A 89 6.46 -9.35 24.12
N LYS A 90 6.41 -8.03 24.35
CA LYS A 90 5.20 -7.22 24.27
C LYS A 90 5.23 -6.28 23.08
N VAL A 91 4.21 -6.37 22.24
CA VAL A 91 4.02 -5.49 21.10
C VAL A 91 3.58 -4.11 21.62
N THR A 92 4.35 -3.09 21.27
CA THR A 92 4.06 -1.70 21.65
C THR A 92 3.29 -0.95 20.55
N ASP A 93 2.78 0.22 20.87
CA ASP A 93 2.17 1.14 19.89
C ASP A 93 3.20 2.09 19.25
N GLN A 94 4.49 1.93 19.58
CA GLN A 94 5.56 2.64 18.89
C GLN A 94 5.75 2.04 17.49
N ILE A 95 5.61 2.90 16.48
CA ILE A 95 5.84 2.56 15.07
C ILE A 95 7.17 3.17 14.64
N ASP A 96 8.10 2.32 14.22
CA ASP A 96 9.36 2.73 13.62
C ASP A 96 9.34 2.35 12.12
N TYR A 97 9.78 3.28 11.27
CA TYR A 97 9.93 3.04 9.84
C TYR A 97 11.34 2.50 9.57
N LEU A 98 11.41 1.36 8.89
CA LEU A 98 12.68 0.68 8.64
C LEU A 98 12.97 0.57 7.15
N SER A 99 14.19 0.97 6.77
CA SER A 99 14.73 0.71 5.44
C SER A 99 15.04 -0.77 5.24
N ALA A 100 15.22 -1.20 3.99
CA ALA A 100 15.54 -2.60 3.69
C ALA A 100 16.86 -3.07 4.34
N ILE A 101 17.79 -2.15 4.59
CA ILE A 101 19.08 -2.43 5.21
C ILE A 101 18.93 -2.64 6.72
N GLU A 102 18.04 -1.87 7.35
CA GLU A 102 17.76 -1.97 8.79
C GLU A 102 16.89 -3.18 9.11
N GLU A 103 15.86 -3.43 8.30
CA GLU A 103 14.98 -4.61 8.42
C GLU A 103 15.79 -5.91 8.48
N GLY A 104 16.82 -6.05 7.64
CA GLY A 104 17.62 -7.27 7.58
C GLY A 104 18.38 -7.63 8.86
N ARG A 105 18.44 -6.71 9.85
CA ARG A 105 19.11 -6.92 11.15
C ARG A 105 18.17 -7.39 12.25
N TYR A 106 16.86 -7.36 12.00
CA TYR A 106 15.84 -7.61 13.02
C TYR A 106 15.02 -8.86 12.69
N VAL A 107 14.49 -9.48 13.75
CA VAL A 107 13.51 -10.55 13.62
C VAL A 107 12.10 -9.95 13.69
N ILE A 108 11.35 -10.10 12.60
CA ILE A 108 10.04 -9.46 12.42
C ILE A 108 8.93 -10.51 12.40
N ALA A 109 7.99 -10.40 13.34
CA ALA A 109 6.78 -11.23 13.38
C ALA A 109 5.74 -10.79 12.33
N GLN A 110 4.98 -11.76 11.83
CA GLN A 110 3.85 -11.50 10.94
C GLN A 110 2.69 -10.79 11.66
N ALA A 111 1.89 -10.03 10.91
CA ALA A 111 0.76 -9.26 11.46
C ALA A 111 -0.37 -10.13 12.06
N ASN A 112 -0.43 -11.41 11.70
CA ASN A 112 -1.43 -12.38 12.15
C ASN A 112 -1.01 -13.15 13.42
N ALA A 113 0.16 -12.87 13.99
CA ALA A 113 0.59 -13.51 15.24
C ALA A 113 -0.42 -13.22 16.36
N ALA A 114 -0.68 -14.23 17.21
CA ALA A 114 -1.64 -14.08 18.30
C ALA A 114 -1.08 -13.17 19.41
N VAL A 115 -1.80 -12.08 19.70
CA VAL A 115 -1.44 -11.06 20.70
C VAL A 115 -2.54 -10.97 21.75
N ALA A 116 -2.17 -11.06 23.02
CA ALA A 116 -3.07 -10.87 24.16
C ALA A 116 -3.47 -9.41 24.34
N ALA A 117 -4.50 -9.16 25.15
CA ALA A 117 -4.98 -7.81 25.43
C ALA A 117 -3.93 -6.89 26.10
N ASP A 118 -2.92 -7.47 26.75
CA ASP A 118 -1.79 -6.73 27.35
C ASP A 118 -0.61 -6.52 26.37
N GLY A 119 -0.78 -6.92 25.10
CA GLY A 119 0.23 -6.83 24.05
C GLY A 119 1.21 -7.99 24.00
N SER A 120 1.10 -9.00 24.87
CA SER A 120 2.03 -10.13 24.88
C SER A 120 1.75 -11.12 23.73
N LEU A 121 2.80 -11.64 23.10
CA LEU A 121 2.70 -12.71 22.11
C LEU A 121 2.36 -14.02 22.81
N THR A 122 1.26 -14.67 22.44
CA THR A 122 0.73 -15.83 23.19
C THR A 122 1.27 -17.17 22.73
N ASP A 123 1.75 -17.26 21.50
CA ASP A 123 2.22 -18.51 20.91
C ASP A 123 3.64 -18.85 21.40
N GLU A 124 3.91 -20.14 21.62
CA GLU A 124 5.26 -20.60 22.00
C GLU A 124 6.29 -20.37 20.88
N LEU A 125 5.84 -20.47 19.63
CA LEU A 125 6.63 -20.20 18.43
C LEU A 125 5.83 -19.30 17.48
N VAL A 126 6.41 -18.17 17.12
CA VAL A 126 5.83 -17.15 16.27
C VAL A 126 6.47 -17.22 14.88
N SER A 127 5.63 -17.17 13.84
CA SER A 127 6.11 -17.07 12.45
C SER A 127 6.73 -15.70 12.22
N SER A 128 7.99 -15.71 11.78
CA SER A 128 8.81 -14.51 11.69
C SER A 128 9.73 -14.55 10.48
N ARG A 129 10.33 -13.39 10.19
CA ARG A 129 11.27 -13.20 9.10
C ARG A 129 12.56 -12.58 9.63
N GLU A 130 13.69 -13.12 9.19
CA GLU A 130 15.04 -12.64 9.52
C GLU A 130 15.87 -12.75 8.23
N ALA A 131 16.51 -11.66 7.82
CA ALA A 131 17.38 -11.62 6.64
C ALA A 131 16.78 -12.21 5.33
N GLY A 132 15.45 -12.13 5.15
CA GLY A 132 14.75 -12.63 3.96
C GLY A 132 14.30 -14.08 4.04
N GLU A 133 14.64 -14.81 5.10
CA GLU A 133 14.16 -16.17 5.35
C GLU A 133 12.98 -16.17 6.32
N THR A 134 12.09 -17.15 6.19
CA THR A 134 10.96 -17.34 7.11
C THR A 134 11.30 -18.42 8.12
N LEU A 135 11.18 -18.10 9.41
CA LEU A 135 11.53 -18.98 10.51
C LEU A 135 10.50 -18.90 11.64
N MET A 136 10.43 -19.97 12.43
CA MET A 136 9.64 -20.01 13.66
C MET A 136 10.58 -19.75 14.83
N VAL A 137 10.33 -18.69 15.61
CA VAL A 137 11.15 -18.31 16.76
C VAL A 137 10.29 -18.12 18.00
N THR A 138 10.91 -18.15 19.16
CA THR A 138 10.26 -17.84 20.42
C THR A 138 9.98 -16.32 20.54
N PRO A 139 8.92 -15.91 21.25
CA PRO A 139 8.53 -14.50 21.43
C PRO A 139 9.62 -13.56 21.96
N ASP A 140 10.61 -14.06 22.70
CA ASP A 140 11.73 -13.29 23.25
C ASP A 140 12.72 -12.83 22.20
N ARG A 141 12.77 -13.50 21.04
CA ARG A 141 13.61 -13.10 19.90
C ARG A 141 12.96 -12.07 18.99
N ILE A 142 11.64 -11.88 19.06
CA ILE A 142 10.91 -10.94 18.21
C ILE A 142 11.25 -9.51 18.61
N GLN A 143 11.67 -8.70 17.65
CA GLN A 143 12.04 -7.30 17.87
C GLN A 143 11.04 -6.33 17.24
N TYR A 144 10.39 -6.74 16.16
CA TYR A 144 9.37 -5.97 15.46
C TYR A 144 8.22 -6.85 15.00
N MET A 145 7.08 -6.24 14.70
CA MET A 145 5.91 -6.89 14.13
C MET A 145 5.32 -6.03 13.02
N ASP A 146 4.82 -6.68 11.97
CA ASP A 146 4.07 -6.04 10.89
C ASP A 146 2.85 -5.25 11.43
N VAL A 147 2.54 -4.09 10.83
CA VAL A 147 1.42 -3.23 11.29
C VAL A 147 0.07 -3.78 10.83
N ALA A 148 -0.01 -4.20 9.58
CA ALA A 148 -1.24 -4.70 8.98
C ALA A 148 -0.95 -5.75 7.90
N PRO A 149 -1.78 -6.79 7.73
CA PRO A 149 -1.60 -7.76 6.65
C PRO A 149 -1.62 -7.13 5.25
N SER A 150 -2.41 -6.07 5.06
CA SER A 150 -2.53 -5.34 3.80
C SER A 150 -1.29 -4.52 3.43
N GLN A 151 -0.31 -4.37 4.33
CA GLN A 151 0.87 -3.55 4.07
C GLN A 151 1.72 -4.04 2.89
N ILE A 152 1.59 -5.31 2.51
CA ILE A 152 2.39 -5.94 1.44
C ILE A 152 1.88 -5.62 0.03
N VAL A 153 0.62 -5.20 -0.10
CA VAL A 153 -0.04 -4.99 -1.39
C VAL A 153 -0.16 -3.51 -1.74
N SER A 154 -0.41 -3.23 -3.02
CA SER A 154 -0.71 -1.87 -3.49
C SER A 154 -2.15 -1.47 -3.21
N VAL A 155 -2.46 -0.21 -3.50
CA VAL A 155 -3.82 0.33 -3.44
C VAL A 155 -4.80 -0.50 -4.28
N ALA A 156 -4.45 -0.81 -5.54
CA ALA A 156 -5.35 -1.56 -6.43
C ALA A 156 -5.57 -3.01 -5.97
N ALA A 157 -4.49 -3.71 -5.58
CA ALA A 157 -4.62 -5.08 -5.07
C ALA A 157 -5.41 -5.14 -3.74
N SER A 158 -5.28 -4.12 -2.89
CA SER A 158 -6.03 -4.04 -1.62
C SER A 158 -7.54 -3.81 -1.77
N LEU A 159 -8.03 -3.46 -2.97
CA LEU A 159 -9.45 -3.34 -3.27
C LEU A 159 -10.11 -4.67 -3.68
N ILE A 160 -9.31 -5.74 -3.87
CA ILE A 160 -9.83 -7.07 -4.20
C ILE A 160 -10.24 -7.76 -2.89
N PRO A 161 -11.53 -8.04 -2.65
CA PRO A 161 -11.93 -8.85 -1.50
C PRO A 161 -11.50 -10.30 -1.71
N PHE A 162 -11.19 -11.01 -0.61
CA PHE A 162 -10.79 -12.42 -0.64
C PHE A 162 -9.51 -12.70 -1.46
N LEU A 163 -8.59 -11.73 -1.51
CA LEU A 163 -7.33 -11.83 -2.23
C LEU A 163 -6.51 -13.06 -1.83
N GLU A 164 -6.60 -13.47 -0.56
CA GLU A 164 -5.96 -14.65 0.01
C GLU A 164 -6.44 -15.99 -0.60
N HIS A 165 -7.57 -15.97 -1.31
CA HIS A 165 -8.16 -17.13 -1.97
C HIS A 165 -7.95 -17.14 -3.49
N ASP A 166 -7.35 -16.09 -4.04
CA ASP A 166 -7.06 -15.96 -5.46
C ASP A 166 -5.59 -16.31 -5.76
N ASP A 167 -5.35 -16.86 -6.95
CA ASP A 167 -3.98 -17.02 -7.42
C ASP A 167 -3.36 -15.66 -7.80
N ALA A 168 -2.03 -15.57 -7.70
CA ALA A 168 -1.31 -14.32 -7.92
C ALA A 168 -1.45 -13.77 -9.34
N ASN A 169 -1.58 -14.64 -10.36
CA ASN A 169 -1.72 -14.22 -11.75
C ASN A 169 -3.09 -13.57 -12.00
N ARG A 170 -4.15 -14.10 -11.39
CA ARG A 170 -5.51 -13.56 -11.44
C ARG A 170 -5.63 -12.29 -10.62
N ALA A 171 -4.99 -12.22 -9.46
CA ALA A 171 -4.89 -10.99 -8.70
C ALA A 171 -4.18 -9.87 -9.50
N LEU A 172 -3.11 -10.21 -10.22
CA LEU A 172 -2.41 -9.29 -11.12
C LEU A 172 -3.34 -8.78 -12.23
N MET A 173 -4.01 -9.69 -12.94
CA MET A 173 -4.97 -9.30 -13.97
C MET A 173 -6.11 -8.45 -13.39
N GLY A 174 -6.66 -8.84 -12.23
CA GLY A 174 -7.74 -8.12 -11.56
C GLY A 174 -7.36 -6.70 -11.18
N SER A 175 -6.21 -6.51 -10.53
CA SER A 175 -5.71 -5.18 -10.17
C SER A 175 -5.46 -4.29 -11.39
N ASN A 176 -4.97 -4.86 -12.50
CA ASN A 176 -4.78 -4.14 -13.75
C ASN A 176 -6.10 -3.79 -14.46
N MET A 177 -7.09 -4.68 -14.43
CA MET A 177 -8.41 -4.47 -15.04
C MET A 177 -9.22 -3.39 -14.32
N GLN A 178 -9.12 -3.29 -12.99
CA GLN A 178 -9.82 -2.25 -12.22
C GLN A 178 -9.47 -0.83 -12.70
N ARG A 179 -8.24 -0.59 -13.15
CA ARG A 179 -7.79 0.73 -13.66
C ARG A 179 -8.39 1.11 -15.02
N GLN A 180 -8.91 0.12 -15.74
CA GLN A 180 -9.52 0.31 -17.07
C GLN A 180 -11.05 0.44 -16.99
N ALA A 181 -11.64 0.24 -15.81
CA ALA A 181 -13.07 0.36 -15.61
C ALA A 181 -13.55 1.79 -15.87
N VAL A 182 -14.55 1.94 -16.73
CA VAL A 182 -15.13 3.26 -17.06
C VAL A 182 -16.25 3.59 -16.06
N PRO A 183 -16.29 4.79 -15.47
CA PRO A 183 -17.37 5.20 -14.59
C PRO A 183 -18.74 5.12 -15.26
N CYS A 184 -19.70 4.47 -14.60
CA CYS A 184 -21.09 4.38 -15.06
C CYS A 184 -21.84 5.70 -14.87
N LEU A 185 -22.91 5.91 -15.64
CA LEU A 185 -23.82 7.07 -15.47
C LEU A 185 -24.42 7.14 -14.05
N ARG A 186 -24.70 5.98 -13.46
CA ARG A 186 -25.17 5.83 -12.09
C ARG A 186 -24.26 4.84 -11.36
N PRO A 187 -23.23 5.32 -10.64
CA PRO A 187 -22.35 4.44 -9.88
C PRO A 187 -23.09 3.86 -8.67
N GLU A 188 -22.88 2.58 -8.40
CA GLU A 188 -23.38 1.90 -7.21
C GLU A 188 -22.22 1.53 -6.29
N LYS A 189 -22.49 1.50 -4.98
CA LYS A 189 -21.47 1.07 -4.01
C LYS A 189 -21.22 -0.43 -4.14
N ALA A 190 -19.98 -0.85 -3.92
CA ALA A 190 -19.66 -2.27 -3.78
C ALA A 190 -20.43 -2.85 -2.58
N VAL A 191 -21.16 -3.95 -2.79
CA VAL A 191 -21.87 -4.66 -1.72
C VAL A 191 -20.88 -5.41 -0.83
N VAL A 192 -19.79 -5.90 -1.41
CA VAL A 192 -18.65 -6.52 -0.74
C VAL A 192 -17.42 -5.67 -1.05
N GLY A 193 -16.76 -5.17 -0.01
CA GLY A 193 -15.58 -4.30 -0.13
C GLY A 193 -14.56 -4.57 0.95
N THR A 194 -13.40 -3.92 0.87
CA THR A 194 -12.27 -4.13 1.79
C THR A 194 -12.09 -3.01 2.81
N GLY A 195 -12.76 -1.87 2.61
CA GLY A 195 -12.69 -0.68 3.46
C GLY A 195 -11.71 0.39 2.93
N ILE A 196 -10.90 0.05 1.93
CA ILE A 196 -9.95 0.98 1.29
C ILE A 196 -10.64 1.91 0.27
N GLU A 197 -11.85 1.58 -0.18
CA GLU A 197 -12.61 2.34 -1.19
C GLU A 197 -12.78 3.81 -0.82
N ARG A 198 -13.07 4.08 0.47
CA ARG A 198 -13.20 5.44 0.99
C ARG A 198 -11.89 6.19 0.87
N THR A 199 -10.79 5.59 1.32
CA THR A 199 -9.46 6.19 1.27
C THR A 199 -9.08 6.52 -0.17
N VAL A 200 -9.33 5.62 -1.12
CA VAL A 200 -9.07 5.88 -2.55
C VAL A 200 -9.89 7.04 -3.09
N ALA A 201 -11.18 7.13 -2.77
CA ALA A 201 -12.03 8.21 -3.27
C ALA A 201 -11.70 9.59 -2.65
N VAL A 202 -11.26 9.59 -1.39
CA VAL A 202 -10.82 10.79 -0.66
C VAL A 202 -9.45 11.24 -1.19
N ASP A 203 -8.48 10.35 -1.24
CA ASP A 203 -7.08 10.67 -1.55
C ASP A 203 -6.81 10.83 -3.06
N SER A 204 -7.71 10.35 -3.94
CA SER A 204 -7.58 10.63 -5.37
C SER A 204 -7.72 12.12 -5.69
N GLY A 205 -8.40 12.88 -4.83
CA GLY A 205 -8.74 14.29 -5.06
C GLY A 205 -9.90 14.49 -6.03
N THR A 206 -10.57 13.42 -6.47
CA THR A 206 -11.75 13.50 -7.36
C THR A 206 -13.00 13.93 -6.60
N THR A 207 -13.05 13.68 -5.29
CA THR A 207 -14.17 14.08 -4.42
C THR A 207 -13.96 15.50 -3.88
N VAL A 208 -15.05 16.26 -3.78
CA VAL A 208 -15.03 17.59 -3.14
C VAL A 208 -15.08 17.39 -1.62
N GLN A 209 -14.10 17.95 -0.92
CA GLN A 209 -13.96 17.85 0.54
C GLN A 209 -14.21 19.20 1.20
N ALA A 210 -14.82 19.17 2.39
CA ALA A 210 -14.96 20.36 3.22
C ALA A 210 -13.65 20.59 3.99
N PHE A 211 -13.04 21.77 3.83
CA PHE A 211 -11.82 22.15 4.55
C PHE A 211 -12.07 22.45 6.03
N ARG A 212 -13.28 22.88 6.36
CA ARG A 212 -13.71 23.23 7.71
C ARG A 212 -15.09 22.62 7.97
N GLY A 213 -15.33 22.24 9.20
CA GLY A 213 -16.62 21.84 9.72
C GLY A 213 -17.61 23.01 9.70
N GLY A 214 -18.88 22.67 9.53
CA GLY A 214 -19.94 23.66 9.46
C GLY A 214 -21.28 23.04 9.12
N VAL A 215 -22.28 23.90 8.99
CA VAL A 215 -23.62 23.51 8.55
C VAL A 215 -23.77 23.88 7.08
N VAL A 216 -24.30 22.96 6.29
CA VAL A 216 -24.62 23.22 4.89
C VAL A 216 -25.76 24.23 4.81
N ASP A 217 -25.48 25.40 4.25
CA ASP A 217 -26.44 26.51 4.14
C ASP A 217 -27.22 26.42 2.81
N TYR A 218 -26.52 26.02 1.74
CA TYR A 218 -27.11 25.94 0.40
C TYR A 218 -26.46 24.83 -0.44
N VAL A 219 -27.29 24.10 -1.20
CA VAL A 219 -26.86 23.03 -2.13
C VAL A 219 -27.60 23.18 -3.45
N ASP A 220 -26.85 23.24 -4.55
CA ASP A 220 -27.36 22.99 -5.89
C ASP A 220 -26.38 22.14 -6.72
N ALA A 221 -26.68 21.93 -8.00
CA ALA A 221 -25.84 21.13 -8.90
C ALA A 221 -24.51 21.80 -9.30
N GLY A 222 -24.34 23.11 -9.05
CA GLY A 222 -23.16 23.88 -9.42
C GLY A 222 -22.26 24.28 -8.24
N ARG A 223 -22.81 24.36 -7.03
CA ARG A 223 -22.08 24.76 -5.82
C ARG A 223 -22.71 24.24 -4.53
N ILE A 224 -21.87 24.13 -3.50
CA ILE A 224 -22.24 23.84 -2.13
C ILE A 224 -21.69 24.98 -1.26
N VAL A 225 -22.52 25.57 -0.41
CA VAL A 225 -22.13 26.62 0.53
C VAL A 225 -22.22 26.08 1.95
N ILE A 226 -21.11 26.16 2.68
CA ILE A 226 -21.00 25.72 4.06
C ILE A 226 -20.81 26.95 4.95
N ARG A 227 -21.70 27.13 5.92
CA ARG A 227 -21.50 28.08 7.01
C ARG A 227 -20.60 27.43 8.05
N VAL A 228 -19.35 27.88 8.09
CA VAL A 228 -18.30 27.38 8.98
C VAL A 228 -18.68 27.61 10.44
N ASN A 229 -18.31 26.68 11.33
CA ASN A 229 -18.46 26.85 12.77
C ASN A 229 -17.60 28.00 13.29
N ASP A 230 -18.09 28.80 14.24
CA ASP A 230 -17.36 29.96 14.76
C ASP A 230 -15.98 29.58 15.35
N ASP A 231 -15.87 28.40 15.96
CA ASP A 231 -14.62 27.86 16.52
C ASP A 231 -13.56 27.54 15.44
N GLU A 232 -14.00 27.30 14.21
CA GLU A 232 -13.15 26.99 13.06
C GLU A 232 -12.98 28.19 12.11
N ALA A 233 -13.54 29.36 12.47
CA ALA A 233 -13.46 30.57 11.67
C ALA A 233 -12.06 31.24 11.74
N VAL A 234 -11.28 30.93 12.78
CA VAL A 234 -9.94 31.47 13.05
C VAL A 234 -8.89 30.95 12.07
#